data_AF-A0A6G4A0A9-F1
#
_entry.id   AF-A0A6G4A0A9-F1
#
_cell.length_a   1.000
_cell.length_b   1.000
_cell.length_c   1.000
_cell.angle_alpha   90.00
_cell.angle_beta   90.00
_cell.angle_gamma   90.00
#
_symmetry.space_group_name_H-M   'P 1'
#
loop_
_entity.id
_entity.type
_entity.pdbx_description
1 polymer ?
#
loop_
_entity_poly.entity_id
_entity_poly.type
_entity_poly.pdbx_seq_one_letter_code
_entity_poly.pdbx_strand_id
1 'polypeptide(L)'
;MKCVSKLSFRTEVLEKIKPIRLVEHIDGIICSESNDTQIQYKSYETEDYNSLALVTKNEYEGYSHLHFFYLDKVDQAFNQYLYFSMPVSNLKVLFKQTKSWLL
;
A
#
# COMPACT_ATOMS: atom_id res chain seq x y z
N MET A 1 -19.73 -0.90 5.98
CA MET A 1 -19.21 -0.44 7.28
C MET A 1 -18.33 0.79 7.04
N LYS A 2 -18.55 1.92 7.71
CA LYS A 2 -17.68 3.10 7.60
C LYS A 2 -16.68 3.09 8.76
N CYS A 3 -15.38 2.94 8.46
CA CYS A 3 -14.31 3.07 9.44
C CYS A 3 -14.08 4.56 9.71
N VAL A 4 -14.39 5.02 10.92
CA VAL A 4 -14.37 6.45 11.31
C VAL A 4 -13.02 6.82 11.96
N SER A 5 -12.22 5.86 12.43
CA SER A 5 -11.00 6.12 13.21
C SER A 5 -9.73 6.44 12.38
N LYS A 6 -9.79 6.40 11.04
CA LYS A 6 -8.62 6.59 10.14
C LYS A 6 -8.85 7.64 9.03
N LEU A 7 -9.72 8.61 9.30
CA LEU A 7 -10.14 9.67 8.37
C LEU A 7 -8.99 10.54 7.85
N SER A 8 -7.96 10.83 8.66
CA SER A 8 -6.83 11.67 8.25
C SER A 8 -6.00 11.06 7.11
N PHE A 9 -5.68 9.76 7.20
CA PHE A 9 -5.02 9.02 6.12
C PHE A 9 -5.86 9.03 4.84
N ARG A 10 -7.16 8.79 4.98
CA ARG A 10 -8.08 8.69 3.85
C ARG A 10 -8.14 9.99 3.05
N THR A 11 -8.26 11.12 3.72
CA THR A 11 -8.31 12.45 3.07
C THR A 11 -6.95 12.83 2.46
N GLU A 12 -5.83 12.54 3.11
CA GLU A 12 -4.51 12.94 2.60
C GLU A 12 -4.00 12.10 1.41
N VAL A 13 -4.27 10.79 1.45
CA VAL A 13 -3.68 9.80 0.53
C VAL A 13 -4.65 9.36 -0.56
N LEU A 14 -5.89 9.05 -0.18
CA LEU A 14 -6.82 8.40 -1.12
C LEU A 14 -7.50 9.40 -2.05
N GLU A 15 -7.65 10.66 -1.67
CA GLU A 15 -8.20 11.70 -2.55
C GLU A 15 -7.35 11.98 -3.79
N LYS A 16 -6.05 11.65 -3.74
CA LYS A 16 -5.10 11.86 -4.84
C LYS A 16 -5.01 10.66 -5.78
N ILE A 17 -5.60 9.52 -5.43
CA ILE A 17 -5.46 8.26 -6.15
C ILE A 17 -6.67 8.06 -7.07
N LYS A 18 -6.43 8.10 -8.39
CA LYS A 18 -7.49 8.12 -9.41
C LYS A 18 -8.20 6.78 -9.71
N PRO A 19 -7.61 5.58 -9.51
CA PRO A 19 -8.37 4.34 -9.69
C PRO A 19 -9.30 4.05 -8.49
N ILE A 20 -10.61 4.03 -8.73
CA ILE A 20 -11.61 3.75 -7.69
C ILE A 20 -11.40 2.38 -7.03
N ARG A 21 -10.95 1.38 -7.80
CA ARG A 21 -10.66 0.02 -7.31
C ARG A 21 -9.46 -0.03 -6.37
N LEU A 22 -8.47 0.83 -6.58
CA LEU A 22 -7.31 0.93 -5.69
C LEU A 22 -7.75 1.52 -4.35
N VAL A 23 -8.55 2.58 -4.39
CA VAL A 23 -9.12 3.20 -3.17
C VAL A 23 -9.96 2.19 -2.38
N GLU A 24 -10.83 1.43 -3.04
CA GLU A 24 -11.65 0.39 -2.40
C GLU A 24 -10.80 -0.70 -1.74
N HIS A 25 -9.73 -1.14 -2.39
CA HIS A 25 -8.84 -2.16 -1.82
C HIS A 25 -8.06 -1.63 -0.61
N ILE A 26 -7.51 -0.42 -0.71
CA ILE A 26 -6.82 0.21 0.43
C ILE A 26 -7.80 0.39 1.60
N ASP A 27 -9.02 0.87 1.34
CA ASP A 27 -10.07 0.96 2.35
C ASP A 27 -10.36 -0.41 2.97
N GLY A 28 -10.42 -1.48 2.18
CA GLY A 28 -10.60 -2.85 2.65
C GLY A 28 -9.52 -3.30 3.63
N ILE A 29 -8.25 -3.07 3.29
CA ILE A 29 -7.10 -3.35 4.17
C ILE A 29 -7.24 -2.56 5.47
N ILE A 30 -7.38 -1.23 5.37
CA ILE A 30 -7.38 -0.33 6.52
C ILE A 30 -8.54 -0.59 7.47
N CYS A 31 -9.72 -0.95 6.92
CA CYS A 31 -10.90 -1.29 7.70
C CYS A 31 -10.81 -2.67 8.36
N SER A 32 -9.97 -3.57 7.86
CA SER A 32 -9.74 -4.89 8.46
C SER A 32 -8.74 -4.85 9.62
N GLU A 33 -7.86 -3.85 9.63
CA GLU A 33 -6.87 -3.65 10.68
C GLU A 33 -7.50 -3.19 12.00
N SER A 34 -6.87 -3.55 13.12
CA SER A 34 -7.30 -3.11 14.44
C SER A 34 -7.22 -1.58 14.59
N ASN A 35 -7.94 -1.03 15.58
CA ASN A 35 -7.84 0.40 15.91
C ASN A 35 -6.45 0.80 16.40
N ASP A 36 -5.72 -0.15 17.00
CA ASP A 36 -4.37 0.05 17.53
C ASP A 36 -3.28 -0.12 16.45
N THR A 37 -3.69 -0.40 15.20
CA THR A 37 -2.75 -0.57 14.10
C THR A 37 -2.17 0.76 13.66
N GLN A 38 -0.85 0.89 13.77
CA GLN A 38 -0.09 2.00 13.22
C GLN A 38 0.05 1.83 11.71
N ILE A 39 -0.14 2.92 10.97
CA ILE A 39 -0.07 2.94 9.52
C ILE A 39 0.97 3.96 9.09
N GLN A 40 1.96 3.53 8.32
CA GLN A 40 2.91 4.39 7.63
C GLN A 40 2.73 4.21 6.12
N TYR A 41 2.95 5.26 5.35
CA TYR A 41 2.84 5.16 3.90
C TYR A 41 3.85 6.04 3.19
N LYS A 42 4.11 5.69 1.94
CA LYS A 42 4.88 6.50 1.00
C LYS A 42 4.30 6.32 -0.39
N SER A 43 3.95 7.41 -1.04
CA SER A 43 3.56 7.41 -2.45
C SER A 43 4.68 7.98 -3.32
N TYR A 44 4.68 7.58 -4.58
CA TYR A 44 5.52 8.16 -5.62
C TYR A 44 4.71 8.25 -6.91
N GLU A 45 4.60 9.46 -7.43
CA GLU A 45 3.85 9.80 -8.64
C GLU A 45 4.79 10.41 -9.66
N THR A 46 4.70 9.91 -10.89
CA THR A 46 5.38 10.45 -12.07
C THR A 46 4.35 10.60 -13.19
N GLU A 47 4.78 11.17 -14.32
CA GLU A 47 3.93 11.20 -15.50
C GLU A 47 3.55 9.78 -15.96
N ASP A 48 4.44 8.79 -15.83
CA ASP A 48 4.27 7.45 -16.41
C ASP A 48 3.65 6.41 -15.47
N TYR A 49 3.81 6.59 -14.16
CA TYR A 49 3.31 5.63 -13.17
C TYR A 49 3.09 6.25 -11.81
N ASN A 50 2.24 5.56 -11.03
CA ASN A 50 1.97 5.81 -9.63
C ASN A 50 2.28 4.57 -8.80
N SER A 51 2.83 4.77 -7.61
CA SER A 51 3.02 3.71 -6.63
C SER A 51 2.70 4.17 -5.22
N LEU A 52 2.22 3.24 -4.41
CA LEU A 52 1.94 3.44 -2.99
C LEU A 52 2.48 2.25 -2.21
N ALA A 53 3.37 2.53 -1.26
CA ALA A 53 3.75 1.58 -0.22
C ALA A 53 3.01 1.95 1.06
N LEU A 54 2.36 0.97 1.67
CA LEU A 54 1.65 1.08 2.94
C LEU A 54 2.23 0.03 3.88
N VAL A 55 2.65 0.44 5.08
CA VAL A 55 3.11 -0.48 6.12
C VAL A 55 2.11 -0.42 7.27
N THR A 56 1.53 -1.56 7.61
CA THR A 56 0.69 -1.74 8.80
C THR A 56 1.49 -2.44 9.88
N LYS A 57 1.33 -1.97 11.12
CA LYS A 57 1.93 -2.60 12.30
C LYS A 57 0.88 -2.64 13.40
N ASN A 58 0.39 -3.84 13.67
CA ASN A 58 -0.51 -4.11 14.77
C ASN A 58 0.31 -4.49 16.02
N GLU A 59 0.03 -3.90 17.17
CA GLU A 59 0.75 -4.21 18.42
C GLU A 59 0.53 -5.66 18.89
N TYR A 60 -0.56 -6.29 18.46
CA TYR A 60 -0.84 -7.71 18.72
C TYR A 60 -0.15 -8.66 17.75
N GLU A 61 0.43 -8.16 16.65
CA GLU A 61 1.18 -8.95 15.68
C GLU A 61 2.68 -8.71 15.83
N GLY A 62 3.45 -9.79 15.95
CA GLY A 62 4.91 -9.71 16.11
C GLY A 62 5.67 -9.25 14.85
N TYR A 63 4.97 -8.78 13.81
CA TYR A 63 5.54 -8.38 12.53
C TYR A 63 4.77 -7.19 11.93
N SER A 64 5.43 -6.46 11.03
CA SER A 64 4.79 -5.43 10.21
C SER A 64 4.52 -5.97 8.82
N HIS A 65 3.40 -5.57 8.22
CA HIS A 65 3.00 -5.98 6.89
C HIS A 65 3.23 -4.83 5.90
N LEU A 66 3.90 -5.10 4.78
CA LEU A 66 3.96 -4.20 3.64
C LEU A 66 2.83 -4.56 2.66
N HIS A 67 2.08 -3.55 2.22
CA HIS A 67 1.20 -3.57 1.07
C HIS A 67 1.79 -2.63 0.03
N PHE A 68 2.03 -3.13 -1.18
CA PHE A 68 2.57 -2.32 -2.27
C PHE A 68 1.61 -2.33 -3.46
N PHE A 69 1.34 -1.14 -3.97
CA PHE A 69 0.49 -0.88 -5.11
C PHE A 69 1.30 -0.16 -6.17
N TYR A 70 1.12 -0.58 -7.42
CA TYR A 70 1.73 0.04 -8.58
C TYR A 70 0.73 0.09 -9.73
N LEU A 71 0.75 1.18 -10.48
CA LEU A 71 -0.07 1.34 -11.68
C LEU A 71 0.65 2.24 -12.67
N ASP A 72 0.86 1.75 -13.88
CA ASP A 72 1.31 2.58 -15.00
C ASP A 72 0.13 3.28 -15.71
N LYS A 73 0.41 4.00 -16.80
CA LYS A 73 -0.61 4.65 -17.63
C LYS A 73 -1.65 3.67 -18.19
N VAL A 74 -1.25 2.45 -18.55
CA VAL A 74 -2.14 1.43 -19.11
C VAL A 74 -3.07 0.94 -18.02
N ASP A 75 -2.53 0.57 -16.86
CA ASP A 75 -3.29 0.18 -15.68
C ASP A 75 -4.32 1.26 -15.29
N GLN A 76 -3.92 2.53 -15.30
CA GLN A 76 -4.81 3.66 -15.04
C GLN A 76 -5.97 3.74 -16.02
N ALA A 77 -5.69 3.60 -17.33
CA ALA A 77 -6.72 3.65 -18.37
C ALA A 77 -7.75 2.52 -18.25
N PHE A 78 -7.35 1.36 -17.73
CA PHE A 78 -8.22 0.20 -17.54
C PHE A 78 -8.71 0.01 -16.10
N ASN A 79 -8.44 0.95 -15.20
CA ASN A 79 -8.77 0.86 -13.77
C ASN A 79 -8.22 -0.45 -13.15
N GLN A 80 -6.99 -0.80 -13.50
CA GLN A 80 -6.21 -1.92 -12.99
C GLN A 80 -5.03 -1.41 -12.17
N TYR A 81 -4.37 -2.31 -11.46
CA TYR A 81 -3.14 -2.05 -10.72
C TYR A 81 -2.47 -3.38 -10.36
N LEU A 82 -1.16 -3.35 -10.20
CA LEU A 82 -0.40 -4.41 -9.57
C LEU A 82 -0.45 -4.25 -8.04
N TYR A 83 -0.65 -5.37 -7.35
CA TYR A 83 -0.63 -5.43 -5.90
C TYR A 83 0.18 -6.63 -5.42
N PHE A 84 0.99 -6.41 -4.39
CA PHE A 84 1.51 -7.49 -3.58
C PHE A 84 1.59 -7.08 -2.12
N SER A 85 1.56 -8.07 -1.24
CA SER A 85 1.81 -7.86 0.18
C SER A 85 2.73 -8.93 0.76
N MET A 86 3.49 -8.55 1.77
CA MET A 86 4.37 -9.46 2.49
C MET A 86 4.79 -8.89 3.86
N PRO A 87 5.21 -9.75 4.80
CA PRO A 87 5.90 -9.28 6.00
C PRO A 87 7.15 -8.46 5.65
N VAL A 88 7.37 -7.36 6.36
CA VAL A 88 8.53 -6.48 6.16
C VAL A 88 9.86 -7.23 6.38
N SER A 89 9.88 -8.27 7.21
CA SER A 89 11.04 -9.16 7.37
C SER A 89 11.44 -9.84 6.06
N ASN A 90 10.47 -10.24 5.23
CA ASN A 90 10.71 -10.91 3.96
C ASN A 90 11.22 -9.92 2.89
N LEU A 91 10.80 -8.65 2.96
CA LEU A 91 11.28 -7.61 2.04
C LEU A 91 12.80 -7.43 2.11
N LYS A 92 13.39 -7.52 3.31
CA LYS A 92 14.85 -7.45 3.49
C LYS A 92 15.58 -8.58 2.78
N VAL A 93 15.00 -9.79 2.82
CA VAL A 93 15.53 -10.96 2.13
C VAL A 93 15.43 -10.76 0.61
N LEU A 94 14.27 -10.28 0.14
CA LEU A 94 14.04 -9.99 -1.27
C LEU A 94 15.06 -8.98 -1.80
N PHE A 95 15.26 -7.84 -1.13
CA PHE A 95 16.25 -6.85 -1.55
C PHE A 95 17.68 -7.38 -1.54
N LYS A 96 18.04 -8.22 -0.56
CA LYS A 96 19.36 -8.85 -0.53
C LYS A 96 19.57 -9.76 -1.74
N GLN A 97 18.55 -10.51 -2.13
CA GLN A 97 18.59 -11.41 -3.29
C GLN A 97 18.60 -10.64 -4.62
N THR A 98 17.69 -9.69 -4.81
CA THR A 98 17.56 -8.94 -6.07
C THR A 98 18.77 -8.03 -6.34
N LYS A 99 19.46 -7.54 -5.30
CA LYS A 99 20.72 -6.80 -5.47
C LYS A 99 21.77 -7.62 -6.24
N SER A 100 21.74 -8.95 -6.16
CA SER A 100 22.65 -9.82 -6.93
C SER A 100 22.25 -10.03 -8.39
N TRP A 101 21.04 -9.61 -8.78
CA TRP A 101 20.54 -9.72 -10.16
C TRP A 101 20.66 -8.40 -10.92
N LEU A 102 20.75 -7.28 -10.21
CA LEU A 102 20.81 -5.93 -10.77
C LEU A 102 22.23 -5.35 -10.78
N LEU A 103 23.22 -6.09 -10.28
CA LEU A 103 24.66 -5.80 -10.29
C LEU A 103 25.39 -6.98 -10.92
#